data_AF-A0A957V2D7-F1
#
_entry.id   AF-A0A957V2D7-F1
#
_cell.length_a   1.000
_cell.length_b   1.000
_cell.length_c   1.000
_cell.angle_alpha   90.00
_cell.angle_beta   90.00
_cell.angle_gamma   90.00
#
_symmetry.space_group_name_H-M   'P 1'
#
loop_
_entity.id
_entity.type
_entity.pdbx_description
1 polymer ?
#
loop_
_entity_poly.entity_id
_entity_poly.type
_entity_poly.pdbx_seq_one_letter_code
_entity_poly.pdbx_strand_id
1 'polypeptide(L)' 'AEGVEARYARHARLAERTRRWAVENGFDLMAERGYASQTVTTVTNTRSISVKALNAFLARHDMEISNGYGD' A
#
# COMPACT_ATOMS: atom_id res chain seq x y z
N ALA A 1 -18.35 -18.75 4.02
CA ALA A 1 -17.41 -18.06 3.10
C ALA A 1 -17.98 -16.69 2.74
N GLU A 2 -17.16 -15.64 2.58
CA GLU A 2 -17.62 -14.24 2.43
C GLU A 2 -18.40 -13.94 1.13
N GLY A 3 -18.29 -14.74 0.07
CA GLY A 3 -18.93 -14.47 -1.24
C GLY A 3 -18.11 -13.52 -2.13
N VAL A 4 -18.26 -13.66 -3.44
CA VAL A 4 -17.43 -12.95 -4.43
C VAL A 4 -17.68 -11.43 -4.41
N GLU A 5 -18.94 -11.00 -4.40
CA GLU A 5 -19.29 -9.57 -4.36
C GLU A 5 -18.79 -8.87 -3.09
N ALA A 6 -18.99 -9.50 -1.93
CA ALA A 6 -18.52 -8.95 -0.67
C ALA A 6 -16.97 -8.90 -0.63
N ARG A 7 -16.30 -9.88 -1.24
CA ARG A 7 -14.84 -9.88 -1.39
C ARG A 7 -14.39 -8.69 -2.24
N TYR A 8 -14.99 -8.44 -3.39
CA TYR A 8 -14.62 -7.29 -4.23
C TYR A 8 -14.87 -5.96 -3.53
N ALA A 9 -16.03 -5.80 -2.89
CA ALA A 9 -16.36 -4.59 -2.14
C ALA A 9 -15.37 -4.35 -0.98
N ARG A 10 -14.93 -5.42 -0.28
CA ARG A 10 -13.92 -5.33 0.77
C ARG A 10 -12.57 -4.88 0.22
N HIS A 11 -12.11 -5.46 -0.89
CA HIS A 11 -10.84 -5.06 -1.51
C HIS A 11 -10.87 -3.60 -1.98
N ALA A 12 -11.96 -3.18 -2.63
CA ALA A 12 -12.12 -1.79 -3.07
C ALA A 12 -12.04 -0.79 -1.90
N ARG A 13 -12.73 -1.08 -0.79
CA ARG A 13 -12.65 -0.27 0.44
C ARG A 13 -11.24 -0.22 1.04
N LEU A 14 -10.54 -1.35 1.09
CA LEU A 14 -9.19 -1.42 1.65
C LEU A 14 -8.18 -0.70 0.76
N ALA A 15 -8.26 -0.89 -0.54
CA ALA A 15 -7.41 -0.20 -1.51
C ALA A 15 -7.58 1.32 -1.43
N GLU A 16 -8.82 1.79 -1.30
CA GLU A 16 -9.09 3.22 -1.12
C GLU A 16 -8.53 3.77 0.20
N ARG A 17 -8.69 3.02 1.29
CA ARG A 17 -8.12 3.40 2.59
C ARG A 17 -6.60 3.53 2.52
N THR A 18 -5.91 2.56 1.91
CA THR A 18 -4.44 2.57 1.81
C THR A 18 -3.94 3.70 0.91
N ARG A 19 -4.57 3.91 -0.25
CA ARG A 19 -4.22 5.04 -1.15
C ARG A 19 -4.43 6.39 -0.48
N ARG A 20 -5.58 6.57 0.18
CA ARG A 20 -5.86 7.82 0.91
C ARG A 20 -4.85 8.05 2.01
N TRP A 21 -4.54 7.03 2.83
CA TRP A 21 -3.51 7.13 3.86
C TRP A 21 -2.15 7.55 3.28
N ALA A 22 -1.74 6.97 2.15
CA ALA A 22 -0.47 7.32 1.52
C ALA A 22 -0.40 8.81 1.16
N VAL A 23 -1.42 9.33 0.46
CA VAL A 23 -1.48 10.73 0.04
C VAL A 23 -1.58 11.67 1.24
N GLU A 24 -2.42 11.37 2.23
CA GLU A 24 -2.56 12.14 3.47
C GLU A 24 -1.23 12.22 4.26
N ASN A 25 -0.34 11.23 4.09
CA ASN A 25 0.96 11.16 4.76
C ASN A 25 2.13 11.64 3.87
N GLY A 26 1.84 12.30 2.76
CA GLY A 26 2.83 12.95 1.89
C GLY A 26 3.55 12.02 0.92
N PHE A 27 3.00 10.83 0.65
CA PHE A 27 3.46 9.95 -0.42
C PHE A 27 2.67 10.17 -1.70
N ASP A 28 3.31 9.99 -2.85
CA ASP A 28 2.61 9.91 -4.14
C ASP A 28 2.28 8.46 -4.48
N LEU A 29 1.24 8.26 -5.28
CA LEU A 29 0.92 6.95 -5.85
C LEU A 29 1.73 6.73 -7.12
N MET A 30 2.29 5.54 -7.30
CA MET A 30 3.02 5.19 -8.53
C MET A 30 2.07 4.98 -9.72
N ALA A 31 0.84 4.52 -9.46
CA ALA A 31 -0.14 4.25 -10.50
C ALA A 31 -0.81 5.54 -11.00
N GLU A 32 -1.00 5.64 -12.31
CA GLU A 32 -1.80 6.70 -12.92
C GLU A 32 -3.27 6.64 -12.45
N ARG A 33 -3.94 7.80 -12.44
CA ARG A 33 -5.34 7.92 -12.05
C ARG A 33 -6.21 7.00 -12.92
N GLY A 34 -7.00 6.15 -12.27
CA GLY A 34 -7.90 5.19 -12.92
C GLY A 34 -7.30 3.80 -13.16
N TYR A 35 -5.97 3.64 -13.03
CA TYR A 35 -5.28 2.37 -13.27
C TYR A 35 -4.72 1.72 -12.00
N ALA A 36 -5.09 2.23 -10.82
CA ALA A 36 -4.62 1.69 -9.56
C ALA A 36 -5.22 0.31 -9.27
N SER A 37 -4.36 -0.62 -8.82
CA SER A 37 -4.78 -1.96 -8.40
C SER A 37 -5.71 -1.92 -7.19
N GLN A 38 -6.62 -2.91 -7.13
CA GLN A 38 -7.53 -3.13 -6.01
C GLN A 38 -6.93 -4.02 -4.91
N THR A 39 -5.78 -4.65 -5.17
CA THR A 39 -5.16 -5.62 -4.26
C THR A 39 -3.77 -5.20 -3.80
N VAL A 40 -3.14 -4.26 -4.48
CA VAL A 40 -1.81 -3.73 -4.14
C VAL A 40 -1.81 -2.21 -4.31
N THR A 41 -1.23 -1.49 -3.37
CA THR A 41 -0.98 -0.04 -3.48
C THR A 41 0.52 0.19 -3.48
N THR A 42 1.05 0.66 -4.61
CA THR A 42 2.46 1.03 -4.75
C THR A 42 2.59 2.54 -4.62
N VAL A 43 3.49 2.98 -3.75
CA VAL A 43 3.72 4.39 -3.44
C VAL A 43 5.13 4.79 -3.84
N THR A 44 5.29 6.01 -4.34
CA THR A 44 6.59 6.63 -4.54
C THR A 44 7.12 7.08 -3.19
N ASN A 45 8.36 6.72 -2.86
CA ASN A 45 9.02 7.11 -1.61
C ASN A 45 9.49 8.58 -1.64
N THR A 46 8.54 9.51 -1.76
CA THR A 46 8.76 10.97 -1.80
C THR A 46 9.39 11.52 -0.53
N ARG A 47 9.28 10.78 0.58
CA ARG A 47 9.83 11.13 1.89
C ARG A 47 11.23 10.58 2.13
N SER A 48 11.79 9.83 1.17
CA SER A 48 13.11 9.21 1.25
C SER A 48 13.31 8.40 2.55
N ILE A 49 12.27 7.69 2.98
CA ILE A 49 12.36 6.84 4.17
C ILE A 49 13.22 5.61 3.88
N SER A 50 13.93 5.10 4.89
CA SER A 50 14.58 3.79 4.77
C SER A 50 13.53 2.69 4.90
N VAL A 51 13.17 2.06 3.78
CA VAL A 51 12.22 0.93 3.77
C VAL A 51 12.80 -0.26 4.52
N LYS A 52 14.11 -0.49 4.45
CA LYS A 52 14.81 -1.49 5.26
C LYS A 52 14.58 -1.28 6.76
N ALA A 53 14.76 -0.04 7.25
CA ALA A 53 14.53 0.26 8.67
C ALA A 53 13.04 0.11 9.04
N LEU A 54 12.13 0.51 8.15
CA LEU A 54 10.70 0.33 8.35
C LEU A 54 10.33 -1.17 8.44
N ASN A 55 10.80 -2.02 7.53
CA ASN A 55 10.57 -3.46 7.60
C ASN A 55 11.18 -4.09 8.85
N ALA A 56 12.35 -3.64 9.30
CA ALA A 56 12.93 -4.10 10.56
C ALA A 56 12.08 -3.73 11.79
N PHE A 57 11.35 -2.61 11.73
CA PHE A 57 10.36 -2.23 12.76
C PHE A 57 9.07 -3.07 12.63
N LEU A 58 8.51 -3.17 11.42
CA LEU A 58 7.27 -3.91 11.15
C LEU A 58 7.40 -5.41 11.47
N ALA A 59 8.57 -6.01 11.26
CA ALA A 59 8.82 -7.41 11.59
C ALA A 59 8.62 -7.73 13.09
N ARG A 60 8.77 -6.72 13.98
CA ARG A 60 8.48 -6.87 15.42
C ARG A 60 6.98 -6.98 15.71
N HIS A 61 6.15 -6.69 14.72
CA HIS A 61 4.69 -6.73 14.75
C HIS A 61 4.13 -7.76 13.75
N ASP A 62 4.96 -8.70 13.27
CA ASP A 62 4.58 -9.72 12.27
C ASP A 62 4.05 -9.11 10.95
N MET A 63 4.60 -7.97 10.55
CA MET A 63 4.23 -7.25 9.34
C MET A 63 5.43 -7.02 8.42
N GLU A 64 5.17 -6.94 7.12
CA GLU A 64 6.15 -6.63 6.09
C GLU A 64 5.52 -5.84 4.94
N ILE A 65 6.31 -4.98 4.30
CA ILE A 65 5.98 -4.38 3.00
C ILE A 65 7.08 -4.69 1.98
N SER A 66 6.71 -4.75 0.70
CA SER A 66 7.70 -4.87 -0.38
C SER A 66 8.51 -3.58 -0.55
N ASN A 67 9.79 -3.72 -0.88
CA ASN A 67 10.71 -2.60 -1.15
C ASN A 67 10.68 -2.12 -2.62
N GLY A 68 9.86 -2.74 -3.48
CA GLY A 68 9.93 -2.48 -4.93
C GLY A 68 11.26 -2.95 -5.53
N TYR A 69 11.76 -2.24 -6.55
CA TYR A 69 13.04 -2.50 -7.19
C TYR A 69 13.95 -1.28 -7.03
N GLY A 70 15.12 -1.48 -6.42
CA GLY A 70 16.05 -0.41 -5.99
C GLY A 70 16.41 -0.62 -4.51
N ASP A 71 17.66 -0.34 -4.15
CA ASP A 71 18.24 -0.64 -2.83
C ASP A 71 17.44 -0.09 -1.62
#